data_AF-A0A2V8NAT6-F1
#
_entry.id   AF-A0A2V8NAT6-F1
#
_cell.length_a   1.000
_cell.length_b   1.000
_cell.length_c   1.000
_cell.angle_alpha   90.00
_cell.angle_beta   90.00
_cell.angle_gamma   90.00
#
_symmetry.space_group_name_H-M   'P 1'
#
loop_
_entity.id
_entity.type
_entity.pdbx_description
1 polymer ?
#
loop_
_entity_poly.entity_id
_entity_poly.type
_entity_poly.pdbx_seq_one_letter_code
_entity_poly.pdbx_strand_id
1 'polypeptide(L)'
;MRRIYTILLLTIFLFTLACSKTSSTAASLSSDDKHKLYQAAINTRDSRLIPQVTEALGLSDQNGAPTPAFTPFVKEHADWASKNFDFVKEYISPEKAKEYVNSHLPK
;
A
#
# COMPACT_ATOMS: atom_id res chain seq x y z
N MET A 1 -63.43 12.11 -6.73
CA MET A 1 -62.60 11.62 -5.60
C MET A 1 -61.25 11.21 -6.15
N ARG A 2 -60.16 11.78 -5.60
CA ARG A 2 -58.77 11.56 -6.01
C ARG A 2 -58.27 10.22 -5.51
N ARG A 3 -57.61 9.41 -6.35
CA ARG A 3 -56.52 8.52 -5.92
C ARG A 3 -55.46 8.44 -7.02
N ILE A 4 -54.35 9.11 -6.72
CA ILE A 4 -53.08 9.09 -7.42
C ILE A 4 -52.35 7.86 -6.89
N TYR A 5 -51.87 6.98 -7.76
CA TYR A 5 -50.89 5.94 -7.37
C TYR A 5 -49.69 6.02 -8.31
N THR A 6 -48.75 6.82 -7.81
CA THR A 6 -47.28 6.69 -7.85
C THR A 6 -46.67 5.64 -8.77
N ILE A 7 -45.82 6.17 -9.65
CA ILE A 7 -44.84 5.54 -10.54
C ILE A 7 -43.95 4.55 -9.77
N LEU A 8 -43.94 3.29 -10.20
CA LEU A 8 -43.01 2.26 -9.75
C LEU A 8 -41.68 2.39 -10.54
N LEU A 9 -40.74 3.17 -10.02
CA LEU A 9 -39.36 3.19 -10.51
C LEU A 9 -38.56 2.07 -9.84
N LEU A 10 -38.40 0.95 -10.53
CA LEU A 10 -37.52 -0.14 -10.13
C LEU A 10 -36.12 0.16 -10.67
N THR A 11 -35.29 0.86 -9.89
CA THR A 11 -33.89 1.12 -10.27
C THR A 11 -33.05 -0.13 -10.01
N ILE A 12 -32.66 -0.81 -11.09
CA ILE A 12 -31.66 -1.87 -11.10
C ILE A 12 -30.30 -1.23 -10.79
N PHE A 13 -29.83 -1.37 -9.55
CA PHE A 13 -28.44 -1.06 -9.19
C PHE A 13 -27.60 -2.30 -9.50
N LEU A 14 -27.03 -2.34 -10.70
CA LEU A 14 -25.95 -3.27 -11.05
C LEU A 14 -24.72 -2.89 -10.23
N PHE A 15 -24.56 -3.50 -9.06
CA PHE A 15 -23.28 -3.54 -8.37
C PHE A 15 -22.34 -4.44 -9.18
N THR A 16 -21.71 -3.87 -10.20
CA THR A 16 -20.51 -4.45 -10.77
C THR A 16 -19.43 -4.37 -9.69
N LEU A 17 -19.22 -5.46 -8.96
CA LEU A 17 -17.99 -5.65 -8.18
C LEU A 17 -16.85 -5.63 -9.20
N ALA A 18 -16.27 -4.45 -9.39
CA ALA A 18 -14.98 -4.30 -10.01
C ALA A 18 -14.01 -5.12 -9.18
N CYS A 19 -13.62 -6.28 -9.71
CA CYS A 19 -12.61 -7.12 -9.13
C CYS A 19 -11.30 -6.34 -9.20
N SER A 20 -10.98 -5.59 -8.13
CA SER A 20 -9.71 -4.91 -8.00
C SER A 20 -8.61 -5.95 -8.12
N LYS A 21 -7.86 -5.86 -9.21
CA LYS A 21 -6.70 -6.69 -9.50
C LYS A 21 -5.64 -6.32 -8.45
N THR A 22 -5.66 -6.98 -7.29
CA THR A 22 -4.61 -6.84 -6.29
C THR A 22 -3.31 -7.17 -6.99
N SER A 23 -2.42 -6.18 -7.09
CA SER A 23 -1.11 -6.33 -7.70
C SER A 23 -0.39 -7.49 -7.01
N SER A 24 -0.18 -8.59 -7.73
CA SER A 24 0.30 -9.87 -7.21
C SER A 24 1.74 -9.81 -6.71
N THR A 25 2.43 -8.69 -6.91
CA THR A 25 3.85 -8.52 -6.62
C THR A 25 4.14 -8.35 -5.12
N ALA A 26 3.18 -7.83 -4.35
CA ALA A 26 3.27 -7.85 -2.89
C ALA A 26 3.22 -9.28 -2.34
N ALA A 27 2.57 -10.23 -3.03
CA ALA A 27 2.47 -11.61 -2.55
C ALA A 27 3.78 -12.40 -2.70
N SER A 28 4.68 -11.99 -3.60
CA SER A 28 5.96 -12.67 -3.83
C SER A 28 7.09 -12.25 -2.89
N LEU A 29 6.99 -11.12 -2.19
CA LEU A 29 8.01 -10.68 -1.24
C LEU A 29 7.83 -11.36 0.12
N SER A 30 8.94 -11.72 0.77
CA SER A 30 8.91 -12.16 2.16
C SER A 30 8.46 -11.02 3.08
N SER A 31 7.97 -11.34 4.28
CA SER A 31 7.58 -10.30 5.25
C SER A 31 8.75 -9.35 5.58
N ASP A 32 9.95 -9.91 5.74
CA ASP A 32 11.17 -9.16 6.02
C ASP A 32 11.50 -8.18 4.88
N ASP A 33 11.43 -8.64 3.62
CA ASP A 33 11.71 -7.79 2.45
C ASP A 33 10.71 -6.64 2.33
N LYS A 34 9.43 -6.86 2.69
CA LYS A 34 8.42 -5.79 2.70
C LYS A 34 8.78 -4.69 3.71
N HIS A 35 9.20 -5.08 4.92
CA HIS A 35 9.58 -4.11 5.94
C HIS A 35 10.87 -3.37 5.58
N LYS A 36 11.88 -4.07 5.02
CA LYS A 36 13.10 -3.43 4.51
C LYS A 36 12.79 -2.42 3.42
N LEU A 37 11.95 -2.79 2.46
CA LEU A 37 11.57 -1.92 1.35
C LEU A 37 10.76 -0.70 1.84
N TYR A 38 9.81 -0.91 2.75
CA TYR A 38 9.06 0.18 3.37
C TYR A 38 9.98 1.13 4.16
N GLN A 39 10.88 0.60 4.99
CA GLN A 39 11.84 1.38 5.77
C GLN A 39 12.75 2.23 4.87
N ALA A 40 13.29 1.62 3.81
CA ALA A 40 14.10 2.34 2.84
C ALA A 40 13.28 3.42 2.14
N ALA A 41 12.05 3.11 1.71
CA ALA A 41 11.17 4.08 1.05
C ALA A 41 10.94 5.34 1.91
N ILE A 42 10.54 5.18 3.18
CA ILE A 42 10.30 6.34 4.05
C ILE A 42 11.59 7.14 4.34
N ASN A 43 12.75 6.48 4.37
CA ASN A 43 14.04 7.14 4.57
C ASN A 43 14.52 7.91 3.34
N THR A 44 14.01 7.61 2.13
CA THR A 44 14.34 8.39 0.92
C THR A 44 13.83 9.82 0.98
N ARG A 45 12.73 10.06 1.72
CA ARG A 45 11.99 11.33 1.75
C ARG A 45 11.55 11.81 0.36
N ASP A 46 11.52 10.92 -0.63
CA ASP A 46 11.12 11.23 -2.00
C ASP A 46 9.59 11.04 -2.13
N SER A 47 8.89 12.15 -2.32
CA SER A 47 7.42 12.20 -2.41
C SER A 47 6.85 11.43 -3.60
N ARG A 48 7.68 10.99 -4.55
CA ARG A 48 7.27 10.16 -5.68
C ARG A 48 7.58 8.69 -5.45
N LEU A 49 8.67 8.39 -4.74
CA LEU A 49 9.11 7.01 -4.52
C LEU A 49 8.33 6.34 -3.39
N ILE A 50 7.98 7.08 -2.34
CA ILE A 50 7.20 6.55 -1.21
C ILE A 50 5.85 5.99 -1.70
N PRO A 51 5.02 6.73 -2.48
CA PRO A 51 3.76 6.21 -3.00
C PRO A 51 3.92 4.96 -3.88
N GLN A 52 4.98 4.91 -4.71
CA GLN A 52 5.26 3.75 -5.56
C GLN A 52 5.54 2.50 -4.74
N VAL A 53 6.33 2.62 -3.68
CA VAL A 53 6.61 1.50 -2.78
C VAL A 53 5.36 1.09 -2.01
N THR A 54 4.60 2.03 -1.44
CA THR A 54 3.41 1.68 -0.67
C THR A 54 2.34 1.03 -1.55
N GLU A 55 2.19 1.47 -2.81
CA GLU A 55 1.31 0.83 -3.79
C GLU A 55 1.81 -0.58 -4.14
N ALA A 56 3.10 -0.74 -4.45
CA ALA A 56 3.70 -2.03 -4.78
C ALA A 56 3.61 -3.05 -3.64
N LEU A 57 3.61 -2.58 -2.39
CA LEU A 57 3.41 -3.40 -1.19
C LEU A 57 1.92 -3.66 -0.88
N GLY A 58 0.98 -3.07 -1.64
CA GLY A 58 -0.45 -3.17 -1.40
C GLY A 58 -0.93 -2.40 -0.17
N LEU A 59 -0.12 -1.47 0.34
CA LEU A 59 -0.40 -0.62 1.50
C LEU A 59 -1.18 0.65 1.12
N SER A 60 -1.09 1.08 -0.14
CA SER A 60 -1.95 2.10 -0.73
C SER A 60 -2.59 1.60 -2.02
N ASP A 61 -3.74 2.16 -2.38
CA ASP A 61 -4.37 1.97 -3.68
C ASP A 61 -3.76 2.88 -4.76
N GLN A 62 -4.28 2.78 -5.98
CA GLN A 62 -3.83 3.56 -7.15
C GLN A 62 -4.06 5.08 -7.00
N ASN A 63 -4.90 5.51 -6.06
CA ASN A 63 -5.15 6.92 -5.75
C ASN A 63 -4.27 7.40 -4.58
N GLY A 64 -3.38 6.55 -4.07
CA GLY A 64 -2.55 6.82 -2.90
C GLY A 64 -3.31 6.73 -1.57
N ALA A 65 -4.55 6.25 -1.56
CA ALA A 65 -5.31 6.07 -0.32
C ALA A 65 -4.84 4.78 0.40
N PRO A 66 -4.69 4.79 1.73
CA PRO A 66 -4.32 3.59 2.47
C PRO A 66 -5.33 2.45 2.27
N THR A 67 -4.83 1.23 2.07
CA THR A 67 -5.68 0.03 2.06
C THR A 67 -5.92 -0.48 3.49
N PRO A 68 -6.85 -1.42 3.71
CA PRO A 68 -7.02 -2.07 5.03
C PRO A 68 -5.76 -2.77 5.55
N ALA A 69 -4.77 -3.06 4.69
CA ALA A 69 -3.51 -3.68 5.08
C ALA A 69 -2.50 -2.68 5.71
N PHE A 70 -2.69 -1.38 5.51
CA PHE A 70 -1.74 -0.36 5.97
C PHE A 70 -1.55 -0.37 7.48
N THR A 71 -2.65 -0.27 8.23
CA THR A 71 -2.61 -0.20 9.71
C THR A 71 -1.95 -1.43 10.36
N PRO A 72 -2.33 -2.68 10.05
CA PRO A 72 -1.66 -3.84 10.64
C PRO A 72 -0.18 -3.91 10.24
N PHE A 73 0.17 -3.59 8.99
CA PHE A 73 1.56 -3.57 8.53
C PHE A 73 2.41 -2.57 9.32
N VAL A 74 1.93 -1.33 9.52
CA VAL A 74 2.69 -0.31 10.28
C VAL A 74 2.89 -0.71 11.74
N LYS A 75 1.90 -1.38 12.35
CA LYS A 75 2.04 -1.92 13.70
C LYS A 75 3.13 -2.99 13.75
N GLU A 76 3.08 -3.97 12.85
CA GLU A 76 4.09 -5.04 12.74
C GLU A 76 5.48 -4.47 12.40
N HIS A 77 5.51 -3.43 11.58
CA HIS A 77 6.75 -2.76 11.17
C HIS A 77 7.48 -2.11 12.36
N ALA A 78 6.76 -1.55 13.33
CA ALA A 78 7.38 -1.00 14.53
C ALA A 78 8.13 -2.08 15.32
N ASP A 79 7.51 -3.25 15.50
CA ASP A 79 8.14 -4.39 16.16
C ASP A 79 9.32 -4.93 15.34
N TRP A 80 9.19 -5.01 14.02
CA TRP A 80 10.28 -5.41 13.12
C TRP A 80 11.47 -4.45 13.20
N ALA A 81 11.23 -3.12 13.18
CA ALA A 81 12.28 -2.11 13.19
C ALA A 81 13.11 -2.16 14.47
N SER A 82 12.46 -2.43 15.61
CA SER A 82 13.14 -2.61 16.90
C SER A 82 14.12 -3.80 16.91
N LYS A 83 13.83 -4.85 16.14
CA LYS A 83 14.64 -6.09 16.05
C LYS A 83 15.68 -6.02 14.94
N ASN A 84 15.52 -5.11 13.97
CA ASN A 84 16.38 -4.98 12.79
C ASN A 84 17.09 -3.62 12.77
N PHE A 85 17.53 -3.15 13.93
CA PHE A 85 18.12 -1.84 14.10
C PHE A 85 19.34 -1.59 13.20
N ASP A 86 20.16 -2.61 12.96
CA ASP A 86 21.34 -2.49 12.09
C ASP A 86 20.94 -2.09 10.66
N PHE A 87 19.89 -2.72 10.11
CA PHE A 87 19.35 -2.35 8.80
C PHE A 87 18.80 -0.93 8.82
N VAL A 88 17.97 -0.59 9.81
CA VAL A 88 17.39 0.75 9.93
C VAL A 88 18.48 1.83 9.96
N LYS A 89 19.56 1.58 10.71
CA LYS A 89 20.71 2.48 10.83
C LYS A 89 21.52 2.56 9.53
N GLU A 90 21.74 1.44 8.85
CA GLU A 90 22.51 1.41 7.60
C GLU A 90 21.83 2.23 6.49
N TYR A 91 20.51 2.14 6.38
CA TYR A 91 19.70 2.78 5.35
C TYR A 91 18.99 4.05 5.85
N ILE A 92 19.52 4.71 6.88
CA ILE A 92 18.98 6.01 7.35
C ILE A 92 19.32 7.17 6.40
N SER A 93 20.41 7.04 5.63
CA SER A 93 20.77 8.02 4.61
C SER A 93 19.78 7.95 3.43
N PRO A 94 19.21 9.10 2.99
CA PRO A 94 18.31 9.12 1.84
C PRO A 94 18.92 8.52 0.56
N GLU A 95 20.23 8.68 0.35
CA GLU A 95 20.94 8.19 -0.83
C GLU A 95 21.00 6.65 -0.84
N LYS A 96 21.46 6.06 0.27
CA LYS A 96 21.50 4.60 0.44
C LYS A 96 20.11 3.98 0.39
N ALA A 97 19.14 4.65 1.02
CA ALA A 97 17.76 4.22 1.01
C ALA A 97 17.17 4.20 -0.41
N LYS A 98 17.47 5.23 -1.22
CA LYS A 98 17.05 5.30 -2.63
C LYS A 98 17.71 4.22 -3.48
N GLU A 99 18.99 3.96 -3.29
CA GLU A 99 19.69 2.85 -3.95
C GLU A 99 19.06 1.49 -3.60
N TYR A 100 18.75 1.27 -2.32
CA TYR A 100 18.08 0.04 -1.87
C TYR A 100 16.71 -0.13 -2.52
N VAL A 101 15.86 0.90 -2.52
CA VAL A 101 14.55 0.84 -3.16
C VAL A 101 14.68 0.55 -4.65
N ASN A 102 15.56 1.26 -5.36
CA ASN A 102 15.71 1.07 -6.82
C ASN A 102 16.18 -0.34 -7.20
N SER A 103 16.92 -1.02 -6.31
CA SER A 103 17.42 -2.38 -6.54
C SER A 103 16.46 -3.48 -6.12
N HIS A 104 15.50 -3.20 -5.23
CA HIS A 104 14.62 -4.21 -4.63
C HIS A 104 13.12 -4.00 -4.90
N LEU A 105 12.72 -2.83 -5.42
CA LEU A 105 11.33 -2.58 -5.81
C LEU A 105 10.96 -3.50 -6.99
N PRO A 106 9.94 -4.35 -6.85
CA PRO A 106 9.47 -5.16 -7.96
C PRO A 106 8.96 -4.29 -9.11
N LYS A 107 9.30 -4.66 -10.35
CA LYS A 107 8.89 -3.97 -11.57
C LYS A 107 7.65 -4.58 -12.20
#